data_AF-A0A972JHZ2-F1
#
_entry.id   AF-A0A972JHZ2-F1
#
_cell.length_a   1.000
_cell.length_b   1.000
_cell.length_c   1.000
_cell.angle_alpha   90.00
_cell.angle_beta   90.00
_cell.angle_gamma   90.00
#
_symmetry.space_group_name_H-M   'P 1'
#
loop_
_entity.id
_entity.type
_entity.pdbx_description
1 polymer ?
#
loop_
_entity_poly.entity_id
_entity_poly.type
_entity_poly.pdbx_seq_one_letter_code
_entity_poly.pdbx_strand_id
1 'polypeptide(L)' 'MPRPRRTQISIEDTPFYHCCSRVVRRAFLCGDVRYSGKNYDHRRGWVESLFKAIPFRIL' A
#
# COMPACT_ATOMS: atom_id res chain seq x y z
N MET A 1 -2.16 9.58 -25.21
CA MET A 1 -2.88 10.37 -24.18
C MET A 1 -2.82 9.62 -22.85
N PRO A 2 -2.50 10.27 -21.72
CA PRO A 2 -2.54 9.64 -20.41
C PRO A 2 -3.99 9.24 -20.06
N ARG A 3 -4.18 8.02 -19.56
CA ARG A 3 -5.48 7.48 -19.13
C ARG A 3 -5.61 7.56 -17.60
N PRO A 4 -6.82 7.77 -17.05
CA PRO A 4 -7.03 7.76 -15.60
C PRO A 4 -6.63 6.42 -14.98
N ARG A 5 -5.92 6.40 -13.84
CA ARG A 5 -5.48 5.15 -13.20
C ARG A 5 -6.62 4.17 -12.89
N ARG A 6 -7.81 4.68 -12.56
CA ARG A 6 -9.01 3.86 -12.33
C ARG A 6 -9.43 3.01 -13.54
N THR A 7 -9.03 3.39 -14.76
CA THR A 7 -9.32 2.64 -15.99
C THR A 7 -8.16 1.74 -16.43
N GLN A 8 -7.08 1.71 -15.63
CA GLN A 8 -5.87 0.92 -15.91
C GLN A 8 -5.67 -0.19 -14.88
N ILE A 9 -6.43 -0.18 -13.78
CA ILE A 9 -6.34 -1.14 -12.68
C ILE A 9 -7.72 -1.71 -12.39
N SER A 10 -7.79 -3.04 -12.29
CA SER A 10 -8.96 -3.76 -11.78
C SER A 10 -8.98 -3.68 -10.25
N ILE A 11 -10.01 -3.05 -9.70
CA ILE A 11 -10.21 -2.96 -8.24
C ILE A 11 -10.62 -4.33 -7.68
N GLU A 12 -11.30 -5.15 -8.48
CA GLU A 12 -11.71 -6.51 -8.11
C GLU A 12 -10.49 -7.40 -7.89
N ASP A 13 -9.52 -7.34 -8.81
CA ASP A 13 -8.28 -8.13 -8.72
C ASP A 13 -7.26 -7.53 -7.75
N THR A 14 -7.28 -6.20 -7.57
CA THR A 14 -6.33 -5.47 -6.73
C THR A 14 -7.00 -4.45 -5.79
N PRO A 15 -7.81 -4.90 -4.83
CA PRO A 15 -8.63 -4.03 -3.97
C PRO A 15 -7.80 -3.08 -3.09
N PHE A 16 -6.52 -3.38 -2.91
CA PHE A 16 -5.59 -2.55 -2.12
C PHE A 16 -4.83 -1.51 -2.94
N TYR A 17 -5.04 -1.42 -4.27
CA TYR A 17 -4.27 -0.54 -5.14
C TYR A 17 -4.35 0.93 -4.72
N HIS A 18 -5.53 1.42 -4.31
CA HIS A 18 -5.71 2.80 -3.86
C HIS A 18 -5.04 3.07 -2.50
N CYS A 19 -5.09 2.11 -1.58
CA CYS A 19 -4.42 2.20 -0.28
C CYS A 19 -2.90 2.22 -0.48
N CYS A 20 -2.37 1.26 -1.23
CA CYS A 20 -0.95 1.18 -1.57
C CYS A 20 -0.48 2.42 -2.35
N SER A 21 -1.19 2.85 -3.40
CA SER A 21 -0.76 3.99 -4.21
C SER A 21 -0.73 5.32 -3.45
N ARG A 22 -1.51 5.49 -2.37
CA ARG A 22 -1.51 6.69 -1.52
C ARG A 22 -0.41 6.67 -0.46
N VAL A 23 -0.04 5.47 0.00
CA VAL A 23 0.88 5.27 1.14
C VAL A 23 2.33 5.03 0.66
N VAL A 24 2.53 4.37 -0.48
CA VAL A 24 3.84 3.84 -0.92
C VAL A 24 4.83 4.93 -1.35
N ARG A 25 4.39 6.15 -1.67
CA ARG A 25 5.35 7.17 -2.13
C ARG A 25 6.31 7.69 -1.05
N ARG A 26 6.09 7.42 0.25
CA ARG A 26 7.00 7.85 1.33
C ARG A 26 6.74 7.26 2.73
N ALA A 27 5.85 6.29 2.91
CA ALA A 27 5.44 5.89 4.26
C ALA A 27 6.44 4.99 5.01
N PHE A 28 7.51 4.50 4.37
CA PHE A 28 8.54 3.66 5.02
C PHE A 28 7.94 2.52 5.84
N LEU A 29 6.95 1.83 5.27
CA LEU A 29 6.13 0.86 5.99
C LEU A 29 6.93 -0.35 6.46
N CYS A 30 7.84 -0.84 5.60
CA CYS A 30 8.77 -1.94 5.87
C CYS A 30 10.07 -1.72 5.08
N GLY A 31 11.12 -2.44 5.43
CA GLY A 31 12.42 -2.44 4.76
C GLY A 31 13.39 -1.36 5.23
N ASP A 32 14.58 -1.36 4.62
CA ASP A 32 15.66 -0.43 4.89
C ASP A 32 15.46 0.92 4.19
N VAL A 33 15.45 1.98 4.99
CA VAL A 33 15.32 3.35 4.50
C VAL A 33 16.71 3.93 4.29
N ARG A 34 17.18 3.90 3.04
CA ARG A 34 18.52 4.38 2.65
C ARG A 34 18.85 5.80 3.12
N TYR A 35 17.86 6.69 3.19
CA TYR A 35 18.06 8.06 3.65
C TYR A 35 18.26 8.19 5.17
N SER A 36 17.65 7.30 5.96
CA SER A 36 17.71 7.37 7.43
C SER A 36 18.53 6.25 8.07
N GLY A 37 19.00 5.27 7.30
CA GLY A 37 19.69 4.08 7.78
C GLY A 37 18.86 3.16 8.71
N LYS A 38 17.54 3.34 8.76
CA LYS A 38 16.66 2.58 9.67
C LYS A 38 15.93 1.47 8.92
N ASN A 39 15.81 0.31 9.58
CA ASN A 39 15.00 -0.82 9.12
C ASN A 39 13.62 -0.80 9.81
N TYR A 40 12.54 -0.92 9.04
CA TYR A 40 11.16 -0.94 9.54
C TYR A 40 10.46 -2.30 9.42
N ASP A 41 11.19 -3.40 9.19
CA ASP A 41 10.60 -4.74 9.02
C ASP A 41 9.87 -5.25 10.25
N HIS A 42 10.19 -4.73 11.45
CA HIS A 42 9.43 -5.00 12.67
C HIS A 42 7.94 -4.65 12.55
N ARG A 43 7.54 -3.80 11.59
CA ARG A 43 6.15 -3.39 11.36
C ARG A 43 5.42 -4.30 10.38
N ARG A 44 6.11 -5.24 9.72
CA ARG A 44 5.55 -6.06 8.65
C ARG A 44 4.30 -6.82 9.07
N GLY A 45 4.33 -7.46 10.24
CA GLY A 45 3.16 -8.19 10.77
C GLY A 45 1.96 -7.27 11.02
N TRP A 46 2.20 -6.06 11.54
CA TRP A 46 1.15 -5.06 11.75
C TRP A 46 0.56 -4.59 10.42
N VAL A 47 1.39 -4.29 9.43
CA VAL A 47 0.96 -3.89 8.08
C VAL A 47 0.14 -5.01 7.42
N GLU A 48 0.60 -6.26 7.49
CA GLU A 48 -0.15 -7.42 6.99
C GLU A 48 -1.49 -7.60 7.70
N SER A 49 -1.55 -7.37 9.02
CA SER A 49 -2.79 -7.43 9.78
C SER A 49 -3.77 -6.34 9.37
N LEU A 50 -3.27 -5.13 9.08
CA LEU A 50 -4.10 -4.03 8.58
C LEU A 50 -4.68 -4.36 7.21
N PHE A 51 -3.86 -4.90 6.29
CA PHE A 51 -4.36 -5.32 4.98
C PHE A 51 -5.43 -6.40 5.07
N LYS A 52 -5.28 -7.35 6.01
CA LYS A 52 -6.29 -8.39 6.28
C LYS A 52 -7.54 -7.84 6.97
N ALA A 53 -7.40 -6.81 7.79
CA ALA A 53 -8.49 -6.23 8.58
C ALA A 53 -9.29 -5.16 7.83
N ILE A 54 -8.82 -4.66 6.69
CA ILE A 54 -9.61 -3.77 5.82
C ILE A 54 -10.78 -4.59 5.29
N PRO A 55 -12.02 -4.33 5.74
CA PRO A 55 -13.17 -4.96 5.13
C PRO A 55 -13.28 -4.42 3.71
N PHE A 56 -13.76 -5.24 2.78
CA PHE A 56 -14.05 -4.97 1.36
C PHE A 56 -15.08 -3.83 1.12
N ARG A 57 -15.16 -2.84 2.00
CA ARG A 57 -16.15 -1.77 1.99
C ARG A 57 -15.45 -0.42 2.04
N ILE A 58 -14.77 -0.12 0.94
CA ILE A 58 -14.68 1.25 0.46
C ILE A 58 -15.71 1.32 -0.67
N LEU A 59 -16.98 1.49 -0.27
CA LEU A 59 -18.03 2.01 -1.15
C LEU A 59 -17.73 3.50 -1.38
#